data_AF-A0A7W2ENQ3-F1
#
_entry.id   AF-A0A7W2ENQ3-F1
#
_cell.length_a   1.000
_cell.length_b   1.000
_cell.length_c   1.000
_cell.angle_alpha   90.00
_cell.angle_beta   90.00
_cell.angle_gamma   90.00
#
_symmetry.space_group_name_H-M   'P 1'
#
loop_
_entity.id
_entity.type
_entity.pdbx_description
1 polymer ?
#
loop_
_entity_poly.entity_id
_entity_poly.type
_entity_poly.pdbx_seq_one_letter_code
_entity_poly.pdbx_strand_id
1 'polypeptide(L)'
;MLIQCGAVLPTLFLVYLLATLRLPVTLLTVALLQGALAALVTYKLELAPWWRPIQFLFPVALLGASALRLPPSLFLGGFLFLLVLYWSTFRTQVPYYPSRLAVWQAVEQLLPAGAVRMIDIGSGLGGLVLYLARRRPDADCVGIELAPLPWAVSAVRARLAGSAARFLRGDYELLDFAQFDLVFAYLSPAAMDGLWRKASAEMRPGTVLLSYEFAIVARAPDRTLAPVEGGPPLYAWYF
;
A
#
# COMPACT_ATOMS: atom_id res chain seq x y z
N MET A 1 -1.50 -6.60 19.09
CA MET A 1 -2.49 -7.20 20.01
C MET A 1 -1.91 -8.29 20.90
N LEU A 2 -1.20 -9.30 20.39
CA LEU A 2 -0.64 -10.38 21.23
C LEU A 2 0.20 -9.89 22.41
N ILE A 3 1.08 -8.90 22.19
CA ILE A 3 1.89 -8.29 23.26
C ILE A 3 1.01 -7.62 24.32
N GLN A 4 -0.08 -6.95 23.92
CA GLN A 4 -1.05 -6.38 24.88
C GLN A 4 -1.72 -7.49 25.69
N CYS A 5 -2.22 -8.54 25.04
CA CYS A 5 -2.83 -9.67 25.74
C CYS A 5 -1.85 -10.31 26.73
N GLY A 6 -0.60 -10.53 26.32
CA GLY A 6 0.45 -11.07 27.19
C GLY A 6 0.80 -10.15 28.36
N ALA A 7 0.75 -8.83 28.16
CA ALA A 7 1.02 -7.85 29.21
C ALA A 7 -0.08 -7.78 30.28
N VAL A 8 -1.29 -8.33 30.04
CA VAL A 8 -2.39 -8.29 31.02
C VAL A 8 -2.00 -8.99 32.33
N LEU A 9 -1.38 -10.17 32.26
CA LEU A 9 -1.00 -10.93 33.46
C LEU A 9 -0.01 -10.18 34.37
N PRO A 10 1.15 -9.68 33.88
CA PRO A 10 2.05 -8.90 34.72
C PRO A 10 1.43 -7.58 35.19
N THR A 11 0.55 -6.97 34.41
CA THR A 11 -0.20 -5.78 34.85
C THR A 11 -1.12 -6.08 36.02
N LEU A 12 -1.91 -7.16 35.96
CA LEU A 12 -2.78 -7.57 37.05
C LEU A 12 -1.98 -7.88 38.32
N PHE A 13 -0.81 -8.51 38.19
CA PHE A 13 0.09 -8.75 39.29
C PHE A 13 0.60 -7.45 39.93
N LEU A 14 1.04 -6.47 39.14
CA LEU A 14 1.47 -5.17 39.65
C LEU A 14 0.32 -4.40 40.30
N VAL A 15 -0.87 -4.44 39.70
CA VAL A 15 -2.08 -3.83 40.28
C VAL A 15 -2.43 -4.46 41.63
N TYR A 16 -2.38 -5.79 41.72
CA TYR A 16 -2.59 -6.50 42.99
C TYR A 16 -1.56 -6.08 44.05
N LEU A 17 -0.29 -5.96 43.68
CA LEU A 17 0.77 -5.50 44.60
C LEU A 17 0.52 -4.06 45.07
N LEU A 18 0.20 -3.14 44.16
CA LEU A 18 -0.12 -1.75 44.50
C LEU A 18 -1.32 -1.66 45.45
N ALA A 19 -2.37 -2.44 45.18
CA ALA A 19 -3.55 -2.52 46.04
C ALA A 19 -3.21 -3.10 47.43
N THR A 20 -2.37 -4.14 47.49
CA THR A 20 -1.90 -4.74 48.76
C THR A 20 -1.11 -3.74 49.60
N LEU A 21 -0.32 -2.89 48.94
CA LEU A 21 0.44 -1.79 49.56
C LEU A 21 -0.42 -0.54 49.85
N ARG A 22 -1.74 -0.61 49.63
CA ARG A 22 -2.71 0.49 49.82
C ARG A 22 -2.39 1.75 49.00
N LEU A 23 -1.68 1.59 47.87
CA LEU A 23 -1.47 2.67 46.91
C LEU A 23 -2.73 2.88 46.07
N PRO A 24 -3.05 4.13 45.67
CA PRO A 24 -4.24 4.41 44.87
C PRO A 24 -4.11 3.78 43.47
N VAL A 25 -5.05 2.89 43.13
CA VAL A 25 -5.16 2.29 41.80
C VAL A 25 -6.35 2.90 41.07
N THR A 26 -6.06 3.63 39.99
CA THR A 26 -7.07 4.16 39.06
C THR A 26 -7.00 3.43 37.72
N LEU A 27 -8.04 3.52 36.89
CA LEU A 27 -8.00 2.97 35.53
C LEU A 27 -6.87 3.56 34.69
N LEU A 28 -6.51 4.83 34.92
CA LEU A 28 -5.37 5.46 34.26
C LEU A 28 -4.05 4.80 34.69
N THR A 29 -3.85 4.52 35.98
CA THR A 29 -2.65 3.81 36.43
C THR A 29 -2.57 2.40 35.83
N VAL A 30 -3.68 1.69 35.70
CA VAL A 30 -3.72 0.38 35.03
C VAL A 30 -3.32 0.51 33.57
N ALA A 31 -3.87 1.49 32.84
CA ALA A 31 -3.55 1.72 31.44
C ALA A 31 -2.07 2.08 31.21
N LEU A 32 -1.48 2.92 32.08
CA LEU A 32 -0.07 3.29 32.01
C LEU A 32 0.85 2.11 32.29
N LEU A 33 0.55 1.29 33.30
CA LEU A 33 1.32 0.07 33.62
C LEU A 33 1.24 -0.95 32.47
N GLN A 34 0.04 -1.19 31.96
CA GLN A 34 -0.19 -2.07 30.80
C GLN A 34 0.62 -1.60 29.59
N GLY A 35 0.55 -0.31 29.27
CA GLY A 35 1.27 0.29 28.16
C GLY A 35 2.79 0.20 28.34
N ALA A 36 3.30 0.49 29.53
CA ALA A 36 4.73 0.41 29.84
C ALA A 36 5.26 -1.03 29.72
N LEU A 37 4.53 -2.00 30.28
CA LEU A 37 4.89 -3.42 30.18
C LEU A 37 4.84 -3.91 28.72
N ALA A 38 3.81 -3.55 27.96
CA ALA A 38 3.71 -3.90 26.55
C ALA A 38 4.84 -3.26 25.71
N ALA A 39 5.20 -2.01 25.98
CA ALA A 39 6.32 -1.33 25.32
C ALA A 39 7.67 -1.97 25.69
N LEU A 40 7.86 -2.40 26.95
CA LEU A 40 9.05 -3.11 27.39
C LEU A 40 9.19 -4.47 26.70
N VAL A 41 8.10 -5.25 26.62
CA VAL A 41 8.10 -6.53 25.88
C VAL A 41 8.42 -6.28 24.41
N THR A 42 7.84 -5.25 23.81
CA THR A 42 8.12 -4.84 22.42
C THR A 42 9.60 -4.52 22.20
N TYR A 43 10.22 -3.81 23.14
CA TYR A 43 11.66 -3.53 23.12
C TYR A 43 12.49 -4.81 23.26
N LYS A 44 12.14 -5.71 24.19
CA LYS A 44 12.86 -6.98 24.41
C LYS A 44 12.76 -7.95 23.23
N LEU A 45 11.67 -7.88 22.47
CA LEU A 45 11.49 -8.66 21.24
C LEU A 45 12.16 -8.01 20.02
N GLU A 46 12.92 -6.92 20.22
CA GLU A 46 13.64 -6.18 19.17
C GLU A 46 12.73 -5.76 18.00
N LEU A 47 11.44 -5.53 18.28
CA LEU A 47 10.51 -5.05 17.28
C LEU A 47 10.85 -3.62 16.89
N ALA A 48 10.41 -3.24 15.68
CA ALA A 48 10.73 -1.94 15.12
C ALA A 48 10.38 -0.78 16.07
N PRO A 49 11.24 0.26 16.17
CA PRO A 49 11.18 1.29 17.22
C PRO A 49 9.83 1.97 17.41
N TRP A 50 9.07 2.16 16.32
CA TRP A 50 7.75 2.81 16.31
C TRP A 50 6.65 1.98 16.97
N TRP A 51 6.83 0.66 17.14
CA TRP A 51 5.86 -0.16 17.86
C TRP A 51 5.81 0.17 19.35
N ARG A 52 6.92 0.63 19.94
CA ARG A 52 6.99 0.97 21.37
C ARG A 52 6.00 2.07 21.77
N PRO A 53 5.98 3.26 21.12
CA PRO A 53 4.98 4.28 21.44
C PRO A 53 3.55 3.82 21.13
N ILE A 54 3.32 3.04 20.07
CA ILE A 54 1.98 2.48 19.77
C ILE A 54 1.49 1.59 20.93
N GLN A 55 2.36 0.73 21.44
CA GLN A 55 2.02 -0.20 22.52
C GLN A 55 1.82 0.52 23.85
N PHE A 56 2.59 1.57 24.12
CA PHE A 56 2.39 2.41 25.29
C PHE A 56 1.06 3.18 25.24
N LEU A 57 0.77 3.82 24.12
CA LEU A 57 -0.40 4.70 23.99
C LEU A 57 -1.71 3.93 23.81
N PHE A 58 -1.68 2.67 23.35
CA PHE A 58 -2.89 1.92 23.03
C PHE A 58 -3.89 1.78 24.20
N PRO A 59 -3.50 1.33 25.42
CA PRO A 59 -4.43 1.25 26.55
C PRO A 59 -4.95 2.62 27.01
N VAL A 60 -4.11 3.65 26.91
CA VAL A 60 -4.48 5.04 27.22
C VAL A 60 -5.52 5.56 26.23
N ALA A 61 -5.31 5.30 24.94
CA ALA A 61 -6.26 5.65 23.87
C ALA A 61 -7.58 4.88 24.03
N LEU A 62 -7.55 3.61 24.44
CA LEU A 62 -8.75 2.82 24.73
C LEU A 62 -9.54 3.43 25.89
N LEU A 63 -8.87 3.84 26.97
CA LEU A 63 -9.51 4.53 28.09
C LEU A 63 -10.11 5.88 27.66
N GLY A 64 -9.38 6.65 26.85
CA GLY A 64 -9.87 7.91 26.28
C GLY A 64 -11.10 7.71 25.39
N ALA A 65 -11.08 6.70 24.51
CA ALA A 65 -12.23 6.33 23.68
C ALA A 65 -13.45 5.94 24.52
N SER A 66 -13.24 5.18 25.60
CA SER A 66 -14.31 4.82 26.53
C SER A 66 -14.86 6.04 27.28
N ALA A 67 -13.99 6.96 27.72
CA ALA A 67 -14.41 8.19 28.42
C ALA A 67 -15.24 9.11 27.51
N LEU A 68 -14.88 9.18 26.23
CA LEU A 68 -15.62 9.90 25.19
C LEU A 68 -16.87 9.16 24.70
N ARG A 69 -17.14 7.94 25.21
CA ARG A 69 -18.26 7.08 24.80
C ARG A 69 -18.32 6.85 23.29
N LEU A 70 -17.16 6.69 22.65
CA LEU A 70 -17.09 6.44 21.22
C LEU A 70 -17.77 5.09 20.90
N PRO A 71 -18.69 5.04 19.92
CA PRO A 71 -19.42 3.83 19.63
C PRO A 71 -18.49 2.78 18.99
N PRO A 72 -18.61 1.48 19.34
CA PRO A 72 -17.82 0.41 18.73
C PRO A 72 -17.90 0.36 17.20
N SER A 73 -19.04 0.79 16.64
CA SER A 73 -19.26 0.87 15.19
C SER A 73 -18.29 1.81 14.48
N LEU A 74 -17.78 2.85 15.15
CA LEU A 74 -16.76 3.74 14.58
C LEU A 74 -15.46 2.97 14.30
N PHE A 75 -15.01 2.17 15.25
CA PHE A 75 -13.81 1.35 15.11
C PHE A 75 -14.00 0.24 14.08
N LEU A 76 -15.20 -0.38 14.06
CA LEU A 76 -15.56 -1.35 13.02
C LEU A 76 -15.56 -0.69 11.63
N GLY A 77 -16.13 0.50 11.49
CA GLY A 77 -16.11 1.26 10.23
C GLY A 77 -14.69 1.57 9.77
N GLY A 78 -13.83 2.04 10.69
CA GLY A 78 -12.40 2.25 10.41
C GLY A 78 -11.68 0.97 9.99
N PHE A 79 -11.94 -0.14 10.68
CA PHE A 79 -11.40 -1.45 10.32
C PHE A 79 -11.86 -1.91 8.93
N LEU A 80 -13.16 -1.84 8.63
CA LEU A 80 -13.70 -2.22 7.33
C LEU A 80 -13.16 -1.32 6.22
N PHE A 81 -13.04 -0.02 6.46
CA PHE A 81 -12.40 0.90 5.51
C PHE A 81 -10.97 0.49 5.20
N LEU A 82 -10.14 0.25 6.22
CA LEU A 82 -8.76 -0.21 6.05
C LEU A 82 -8.71 -1.59 5.38
N LEU A 83 -9.63 -2.49 5.71
CA LEU A 83 -9.72 -3.83 5.12
C LEU A 83 -10.00 -3.75 3.62
N VAL A 84 -10.93 -2.91 3.16
CA VAL A 84 -11.23 -2.79 1.73
C VAL A 84 -10.16 -1.97 0.99
N LEU A 85 -9.50 -1.02 1.67
CA LEU A 85 -8.37 -0.25 1.13
C LEU A 85 -7.11 -1.10 0.93
N TYR A 86 -6.77 -1.96 1.89
CA TYR A 86 -5.58 -2.83 1.88
C TYR A 86 -5.93 -4.32 1.67
N TRP A 87 -7.04 -4.57 0.97
CA TRP A 87 -7.69 -5.88 0.82
C TRP A 87 -6.74 -7.02 0.44
N SER A 88 -5.74 -6.76 -0.40
CA SER A 88 -4.82 -7.77 -0.92
C SER A 88 -3.44 -7.73 -0.28
N THR A 89 -3.09 -6.70 0.48
CA THR A 89 -1.73 -6.49 0.99
C THR A 89 -1.25 -7.64 1.86
N PHE A 90 -2.15 -8.33 2.57
CA PHE A 90 -1.80 -9.51 3.37
C PHE A 90 -1.35 -10.72 2.53
N ARG A 91 -1.66 -10.75 1.22
CA ARG A 91 -1.24 -11.79 0.27
C ARG A 91 -0.15 -11.31 -0.66
N THR A 92 -0.35 -10.16 -1.31
CA THR A 92 0.53 -9.65 -2.36
C THR A 92 1.73 -8.90 -1.81
N GLN A 93 1.68 -8.45 -0.55
CA GLN A 93 2.67 -7.55 0.04
C GLN A 93 2.87 -6.26 -0.77
N VAL A 94 1.81 -5.82 -1.47
CA VAL A 94 1.76 -4.55 -2.21
C VAL A 94 0.77 -3.62 -1.49
N PRO A 95 1.24 -2.73 -0.61
CA PRO A 95 0.42 -1.68 -0.02
C PRO A 95 0.13 -0.57 -1.04
N TYR A 96 -0.96 0.17 -0.84
CA TYR A 96 -1.27 1.33 -1.68
C TYR A 96 -0.31 2.50 -1.40
N TYR A 97 0.53 2.81 -2.39
CA TYR A 97 1.35 4.02 -2.45
C TYR A 97 1.17 4.70 -3.82
N PRO A 98 0.63 5.93 -3.88
CA PRO A 98 0.44 6.62 -5.15
C PRO A 98 1.77 7.13 -5.71
N SER A 99 2.02 6.86 -6.99
CA SER A 99 3.01 7.61 -7.76
C SER A 99 2.58 9.08 -7.93
N ARG A 100 3.54 9.95 -8.23
CA ARG A 100 3.33 11.41 -8.31
C ARG A 100 3.43 11.91 -9.75
N LEU A 101 2.98 13.15 -9.97
CA LEU A 101 2.94 13.79 -11.29
C LEU A 101 4.27 13.69 -12.06
N ALA A 102 5.41 13.87 -11.39
CA ALA A 102 6.72 13.77 -12.03
C ALA A 102 6.97 12.37 -12.64
N VAL A 103 6.54 11.31 -11.94
CA VAL A 103 6.60 9.93 -12.46
C VAL A 103 5.66 9.78 -13.64
N TRP A 104 4.46 10.35 -13.56
CA TRP A 104 3.48 10.28 -14.66
C TRP A 104 3.99 10.96 -15.93
N GLN A 105 4.67 12.09 -15.79
CA GLN A 105 5.33 12.79 -16.89
C GLN A 105 6.49 11.98 -17.47
N ALA A 106 7.30 11.32 -16.62
CA ALA A 106 8.36 10.44 -17.09
C ALA A 106 7.82 9.23 -17.87
N VAL A 107 6.72 8.63 -17.40
CA VAL A 107 6.02 7.55 -18.13
C VAL A 107 5.44 8.07 -19.46
N GLU A 108 4.84 9.25 -19.46
CA GLU A 108 4.31 9.89 -20.67
C GLU A 108 5.39 10.08 -21.75
N GLN A 109 6.59 10.49 -21.36
CA GLN A 109 7.74 10.65 -22.28
C GLN A 109 8.23 9.33 -22.89
N LEU A 110 7.94 8.20 -22.23
CA LEU A 110 8.33 6.86 -22.69
C LEU A 110 7.22 6.15 -23.45
N LEU A 111 6.01 6.71 -23.49
CA LEU A 111 4.95 6.17 -24.34
C LEU A 111 5.35 6.31 -25.81
N PRO A 112 5.22 5.25 -26.63
CA PRO A 112 5.45 5.36 -28.05
C PRO A 112 4.49 6.38 -28.70
N ALA A 113 4.94 6.95 -29.81
CA ALA A 113 4.12 7.87 -30.60
C ALA A 113 2.99 7.11 -31.32
N GLY A 114 1.85 7.76 -31.49
CA GLY A 114 0.66 7.18 -32.14
C GLY A 114 -0.19 6.35 -31.19
N ALA A 115 -1.11 5.57 -31.79
CA ALA A 115 -2.04 4.74 -31.04
C ALA A 115 -1.31 3.59 -30.34
N VAL A 116 -1.38 3.59 -29.01
CA VAL A 116 -0.73 2.61 -28.15
C VAL A 116 -1.70 2.13 -27.08
N ARG A 117 -1.52 0.90 -26.62
CA ARG A 117 -2.27 0.34 -25.51
C ARG A 117 -1.36 0.16 -24.30
N MET A 118 -1.69 0.83 -23.20
CA MET A 118 -0.87 0.78 -21.99
C MET A 118 -1.69 0.32 -20.80
N ILE A 119 -1.02 -0.32 -19.84
CA ILE A 119 -1.62 -0.71 -18.58
C ILE A 119 -0.79 -0.33 -17.36
N ASP A 120 -1.48 0.15 -16.32
CA ASP A 120 -0.96 0.32 -14.96
C ASP A 120 -1.40 -0.89 -14.11
N ILE A 121 -0.44 -1.74 -13.71
CA ILE A 121 -0.69 -2.95 -12.89
C ILE A 121 -0.57 -2.60 -11.40
N GLY A 122 -1.70 -2.60 -10.70
CA GLY A 122 -1.80 -2.00 -9.36
C GLY A 122 -2.14 -0.51 -9.42
N SER A 123 -3.08 -0.15 -10.29
CA SER A 123 -3.39 1.25 -10.62
C SER A 123 -3.94 2.10 -9.46
N GLY A 124 -4.29 1.47 -8.33
CA GLY A 124 -4.77 2.15 -7.13
C GLY A 124 -5.99 3.02 -7.42
N LEU A 125 -5.93 4.30 -7.06
CA LEU A 125 -7.00 5.26 -7.33
C LEU A 125 -7.04 5.72 -8.80
N GLY A 126 -6.18 5.20 -9.68
CA GLY A 126 -6.16 5.48 -11.11
C GLY A 126 -5.44 6.77 -11.52
N GLY A 127 -4.55 7.30 -10.67
CA GLY A 127 -3.89 8.59 -10.88
C GLY A 127 -3.15 8.69 -12.22
N LEU A 128 -2.25 7.73 -12.50
CA LEU A 128 -1.46 7.67 -13.74
C LEU A 128 -2.37 7.47 -14.96
N VAL A 129 -3.26 6.48 -14.92
CA VAL A 129 -4.15 6.15 -16.06
C VAL A 129 -5.06 7.32 -16.44
N LEU A 130 -5.65 8.01 -15.46
CA LEU A 130 -6.47 9.21 -15.70
C LEU A 130 -5.65 10.40 -16.19
N TYR A 131 -4.38 10.50 -15.79
CA TYR A 131 -3.46 11.50 -16.31
C TYR A 131 -3.15 11.25 -17.79
N LEU A 132 -2.72 10.03 -18.12
CA LEU A 132 -2.35 9.63 -19.48
C LEU A 132 -3.54 9.67 -20.43
N ALA A 133 -4.72 9.18 -20.04
CA ALA A 133 -5.92 9.22 -20.89
C ALA A 133 -6.35 10.65 -21.26
N ARG A 134 -5.99 11.66 -20.46
CA ARG A 134 -6.22 13.08 -20.76
C ARG A 134 -5.13 13.70 -21.64
N ARG A 135 -3.91 13.22 -21.55
CA ARG A 135 -2.74 13.77 -22.26
C ARG A 135 -2.51 13.11 -23.61
N ARG A 136 -2.80 11.82 -23.72
CA ARG A 136 -2.65 10.96 -24.89
C ARG A 136 -4.03 10.38 -25.25
N PRO A 137 -4.94 11.19 -25.83
CA PRO A 137 -6.26 10.70 -26.23
C PRO A 137 -6.21 9.63 -27.33
N ASP A 138 -5.07 9.50 -28.01
CA ASP A 138 -4.72 8.44 -28.94
C ASP A 138 -4.34 7.12 -28.26
N ALA A 139 -4.05 7.12 -26.95
CA ALA A 139 -3.66 5.94 -26.20
C ALA A 139 -4.85 5.27 -25.48
N ASP A 140 -4.97 3.95 -25.61
CA ASP A 140 -5.87 3.12 -24.80
C ASP A 140 -5.23 2.86 -23.44
N CYS A 141 -5.61 3.69 -22.46
CA CYS A 141 -5.05 3.65 -21.11
C CYS A 141 -5.92 2.79 -20.19
N VAL A 142 -5.34 1.70 -19.68
CA VAL A 142 -6.01 0.74 -18.79
C VAL A 142 -5.35 0.74 -17.42
N GLY A 143 -6.13 0.61 -16.35
CA GLY A 143 -5.63 0.29 -15.02
C GLY A 143 -6.24 -1.01 -14.53
N ILE A 144 -5.46 -1.87 -13.89
CA ILE A 144 -5.98 -3.02 -13.15
C ILE A 144 -5.66 -2.86 -11.67
N GLU A 145 -6.62 -3.19 -10.82
CA GLU A 145 -6.49 -3.11 -9.37
C GLU A 145 -7.22 -4.27 -8.68
N LEU A 146 -6.57 -4.87 -7.69
CA LEU A 146 -7.09 -6.01 -6.95
C LEU A 146 -7.96 -5.55 -5.77
N ALA A 147 -7.59 -4.44 -5.13
CA ALA A 147 -8.29 -3.88 -3.99
C ALA A 147 -9.65 -3.27 -4.41
N PRO A 148 -10.79 -3.68 -3.81
CA PRO A 148 -12.10 -3.26 -4.28
C PRO A 148 -12.34 -1.75 -4.16
N LEU A 149 -11.88 -1.11 -3.08
CA LEU A 149 -12.12 0.31 -2.84
C LEU A 149 -11.30 1.17 -3.82
N PRO A 150 -9.98 0.98 -3.97
CA PRO A 150 -9.22 1.75 -4.96
C PRO A 150 -9.74 1.60 -6.39
N TRP A 151 -10.10 0.39 -6.81
CA TRP A 151 -10.75 0.14 -8.09
C TRP A 151 -12.08 0.88 -8.24
N ALA A 152 -12.96 0.81 -7.23
CA ALA A 152 -14.26 1.48 -7.31
C ALA A 152 -14.09 3.01 -7.41
N VAL A 153 -13.15 3.57 -6.64
CA VAL A 153 -12.84 5.00 -6.70
C VAL A 153 -12.27 5.39 -8.06
N SER A 154 -11.35 4.61 -8.65
CA SER A 154 -10.79 4.91 -9.97
C SER A 154 -11.86 4.89 -11.07
N ALA A 155 -12.75 3.91 -11.05
CA ALA A 155 -13.89 3.83 -11.97
C ALA A 155 -14.86 5.02 -11.83
N VAL A 156 -15.21 5.42 -10.61
CA VAL A 156 -16.06 6.59 -10.35
C VAL A 156 -15.37 7.88 -10.82
N ARG A 157 -14.07 8.06 -10.52
CA ARG A 157 -13.29 9.21 -10.98
C ARG A 157 -13.25 9.31 -12.50
N ALA A 158 -13.07 8.19 -13.20
CA ALA A 158 -13.11 8.15 -14.66
C ALA A 158 -14.46 8.62 -15.21
N ARG A 159 -15.55 8.09 -14.65
CA ARG A 159 -16.92 8.42 -15.05
C ARG A 159 -17.25 9.89 -14.81
N LEU A 160 -16.92 10.42 -13.63
CA LEU A 160 -17.16 11.83 -13.30
C LEU A 160 -16.34 12.79 -14.16
N ALA A 161 -15.15 12.37 -14.59
CA ALA A 161 -14.28 13.16 -15.46
C ALA A 161 -14.60 13.02 -16.96
N GLY A 162 -15.55 12.15 -17.35
CA GLY A 162 -15.79 11.83 -18.76
C GLY A 162 -14.55 11.24 -19.46
N SER A 163 -13.69 10.53 -18.72
CA SER A 163 -12.42 10.02 -19.22
C SER A 163 -12.60 8.75 -20.05
N ALA A 164 -11.74 8.58 -21.06
CA ALA A 164 -11.64 7.33 -21.84
C ALA A 164 -10.88 6.21 -21.09
N ALA A 165 -10.31 6.49 -19.91
CA ALA A 165 -9.60 5.51 -19.09
C ALA A 165 -10.50 4.33 -18.70
N ARG A 166 -9.95 3.11 -18.77
CA ARG A 166 -10.65 1.87 -18.39
C ARG A 166 -10.03 1.26 -17.14
N PHE A 167 -10.86 0.86 -16.17
CA PHE A 167 -10.41 0.26 -14.91
C PHE A 167 -10.97 -1.14 -14.71
N LEU A 168 -10.09 -2.12 -14.62
CA LEU A 168 -10.39 -3.53 -14.39
C LEU A 168 -10.20 -3.88 -12.90
N ARG A 169 -11.11 -4.69 -12.36
CA ARG A 169 -10.92 -5.30 -11.04
C ARG A 169 -10.36 -6.70 -11.24
N GLY A 170 -9.16 -6.97 -10.76
CA GLY A 170 -8.59 -8.29 -10.91
C GLY A 170 -7.12 -8.39 -10.54
N ASP A 171 -6.62 -9.61 -10.67
CA ASP A 171 -5.20 -9.92 -10.55
C ASP A 171 -4.52 -9.73 -11.90
N TYR A 172 -3.44 -8.96 -11.94
CA TYR A 172 -2.68 -8.74 -13.18
C TYR A 172 -1.98 -10.02 -13.64
N GLU A 173 -1.75 -11.00 -12.78
CA GLU A 173 -1.14 -12.27 -13.16
C GLU A 173 -1.99 -13.03 -14.20
N LEU A 174 -3.31 -12.80 -14.21
CA LEU A 174 -4.26 -13.41 -15.14
C LEU A 174 -4.43 -12.64 -16.46
N LEU A 175 -3.81 -11.46 -16.58
CA LEU A 175 -3.86 -10.68 -17.83
C LEU A 175 -2.87 -11.23 -18.85
N ASP A 176 -3.21 -11.12 -20.13
CA ASP A 176 -2.26 -11.36 -21.22
C ASP A 176 -1.46 -10.10 -21.50
N PHE A 177 -0.16 -10.11 -21.16
CA PHE A 177 0.72 -8.95 -21.37
C PHE A 177 1.01 -8.69 -22.86
N ALA A 178 0.77 -9.66 -23.75
CA ALA A 178 0.98 -9.48 -25.19
C ALA A 178 0.04 -8.43 -25.79
N GLN A 179 -1.03 -8.04 -25.10
CA GLN A 179 -2.00 -7.04 -25.57
C GLN A 179 -1.53 -5.59 -25.38
N PHE A 180 -0.44 -5.37 -24.65
CA PHE A 180 0.00 -4.04 -24.26
C PHE A 180 1.33 -3.69 -24.93
N ASP A 181 1.49 -2.43 -25.27
CA ASP A 181 2.75 -1.86 -25.77
C ASP A 181 3.61 -1.32 -24.62
N LEU A 182 2.96 -0.94 -23.51
CA LEU A 182 3.59 -0.49 -22.28
C LEU A 182 2.88 -1.08 -21.06
N VAL A 183 3.66 -1.68 -20.16
CA VAL A 183 3.20 -2.10 -18.83
C VAL A 183 3.92 -1.25 -17.79
N PHE A 184 3.19 -0.55 -16.94
CA PHE A 184 3.73 0.22 -15.82
C PHE A 184 3.43 -0.48 -14.49
N ALA A 185 4.42 -0.56 -13.62
CA ALA A 185 4.33 -1.18 -12.31
C ALA A 185 4.87 -0.25 -11.21
N TYR A 186 4.10 -0.10 -10.13
CA TYR A 186 4.60 0.39 -8.85
C TYR A 186 4.08 -0.52 -7.74
N LEU A 187 4.79 -1.63 -7.53
CA LEU A 187 4.34 -2.75 -6.70
C LEU A 187 5.13 -2.83 -5.39
N SER A 188 5.91 -3.90 -5.21
CA SER A 188 6.84 -4.11 -4.10
C SER A 188 7.96 -5.04 -4.55
N PRO A 189 9.08 -5.12 -3.80
CA PRO A 189 10.19 -6.03 -4.14
C PRO A 189 9.75 -7.49 -4.28
N ALA A 190 8.78 -7.93 -3.47
CA ALA A 190 8.28 -9.31 -3.47
C ALA A 190 7.56 -9.71 -4.78
N ALA A 191 7.02 -8.74 -5.52
CA ALA A 191 6.30 -9.00 -6.77
C ALA A 191 7.22 -9.02 -8.01
N MET A 192 8.44 -8.49 -7.90
CA MET A 192 9.29 -8.19 -9.07
C MET A 192 9.76 -9.44 -9.84
N ASP A 193 10.09 -10.52 -9.14
CA ASP A 193 10.52 -11.77 -9.79
C ASP A 193 9.38 -12.42 -10.59
N GLY A 194 8.17 -12.43 -10.02
CA GLY A 194 6.96 -12.91 -10.69
C GLY A 194 6.61 -12.05 -11.90
N LEU A 195 6.68 -10.72 -11.74
CA LEU A 195 6.47 -9.76 -12.82
C LEU A 195 7.46 -9.98 -13.97
N TRP A 196 8.75 -10.16 -13.67
CA TRP A 196 9.77 -10.38 -14.70
C TRP A 196 9.52 -11.65 -15.50
N ARG A 197 9.22 -12.76 -14.81
CA ARG A 197 8.93 -14.05 -15.46
C ARG A 197 7.73 -13.93 -16.40
N LYS A 198 6.68 -13.22 -15.98
CA LYS A 198 5.48 -12.98 -16.81
C LYS A 198 5.80 -12.09 -18.01
N ALA A 199 6.43 -10.95 -17.77
CA ALA A 199 6.78 -10.01 -18.83
C ALA A 199 7.70 -10.66 -19.89
N SER A 200 8.70 -11.42 -19.47
CA SER A 200 9.61 -12.15 -20.37
C SER A 200 8.93 -13.23 -21.21
N ALA A 201 7.86 -13.82 -20.70
CA ALA A 201 7.12 -14.86 -21.42
C ALA A 201 6.09 -14.29 -22.40
N GLU A 202 5.50 -13.14 -22.09
CA GLU A 202 4.29 -12.66 -22.76
C GLU A 202 4.46 -11.33 -23.52
N MET A 203 5.39 -10.47 -23.14
CA MET A 203 5.57 -9.18 -23.81
C MET A 203 6.18 -9.37 -25.20
N ARG A 204 5.68 -8.58 -26.16
CA ARG A 204 6.11 -8.68 -27.56
C ARG A 204 7.39 -7.86 -27.80
N PRO A 205 8.20 -8.21 -28.82
CA PRO A 205 9.28 -7.35 -29.27
C PRO A 205 8.79 -5.93 -29.61
N GLY A 206 9.54 -4.92 -29.20
CA GLY A 206 9.21 -3.50 -29.36
C GLY A 206 8.33 -2.91 -28.25
N THR A 207 8.02 -3.67 -27.21
CA THR A 207 7.22 -3.21 -26.05
C THR A 207 8.11 -2.92 -24.84
N VAL A 208 7.56 -2.21 -23.84
CA VAL A 208 8.34 -1.75 -22.68
C VAL A 208 7.64 -2.05 -21.35
N LEU A 209 8.39 -2.64 -20.41
CA LEU A 209 8.04 -2.73 -19.01
C LEU A 209 8.69 -1.57 -18.26
N LEU A 210 7.89 -0.79 -17.53
CA LEU A 210 8.33 0.27 -16.63
C LEU A 210 8.07 -0.13 -15.18
N SER A 211 9.07 0.02 -14.32
CA SER A 211 8.92 -0.17 -12.87
C SER A 211 9.41 1.05 -12.11
N TYR A 212 8.56 1.64 -11.28
CA TYR A 212 8.96 2.72 -10.39
C TYR A 212 9.53 2.16 -9.08
N GLU A 213 10.67 2.70 -8.64
CA GLU A 213 11.40 2.39 -7.40
C GLU A 213 12.03 0.98 -7.33
N PHE A 214 11.37 -0.04 -7.86
CA PHE A 214 11.77 -1.43 -7.69
C PHE A 214 12.44 -2.00 -8.95
N ALA A 215 13.70 -2.40 -8.81
CA ALA A 215 14.46 -3.06 -9.87
C ALA A 215 14.13 -4.56 -9.97
N ILE A 216 14.36 -5.12 -11.16
CA ILE A 216 14.33 -6.56 -11.41
C ILE A 216 15.75 -7.10 -11.29
N VAL A 217 15.99 -8.03 -10.36
CA VAL A 217 17.34 -8.57 -10.10
C VAL A 217 17.85 -9.41 -11.27
N ALA A 218 16.94 -10.15 -11.92
CA ALA A 218 17.30 -11.09 -12.98
C ALA A 218 17.82 -10.42 -14.28
N ARG A 219 17.52 -9.14 -14.54
CA ARG A 219 17.97 -8.40 -15.73
C ARG A 219 18.16 -6.92 -15.40
N ALA A 220 19.34 -6.39 -15.70
CA ALA A 220 19.59 -4.95 -15.59
C ALA A 220 18.66 -4.14 -16.51
N PRO A 221 18.18 -2.97 -16.08
CA PRO A 221 17.32 -2.11 -16.91
C PRO A 221 18.08 -1.56 -18.10
N ASP A 222 17.43 -1.49 -19.26
CA ASP A 222 18.00 -0.89 -20.48
C ASP A 222 18.06 0.64 -20.37
N ARG A 223 17.12 1.23 -19.63
CA ARG A 223 17.14 2.66 -19.25
C ARG A 223 16.72 2.85 -17.81
N THR A 224 17.33 3.84 -17.17
CA THR A 224 16.94 4.32 -15.84
C THR A 224 16.75 5.83 -15.93
N LEU A 225 15.58 6.31 -15.48
CA LEU A 225 15.27 7.72 -15.39
C LEU A 225 15.14 8.11 -13.92
N ALA A 226 15.44 9.36 -13.60
CA ALA A 226 15.19 9.94 -12.28
C ALA A 226 14.06 10.98 -12.42
N PRO A 227 12.78 10.61 -12.16
CA PRO A 227 11.67 11.56 -12.30
C PRO A 227 11.77 12.77 -11.36
N VAL A 228 12.43 12.59 -10.22
CA VAL A 228 12.69 13.63 -9.23
C VAL A 228 14.15 13.53 -8.81
N GLU A 229 14.85 14.67 -8.71
CA GLU A 229 16.23 14.72 -8.23
C GLU A 229 16.35 14.14 -6.82
N GLY A 230 17.26 13.17 -6.63
CA GLY A 230 17.41 12.44 -5.38
C GLY A 230 16.23 11.52 -5.00
N GLY A 231 15.22 11.39 -5.88
CA GLY A 231 14.07 10.52 -5.69
C GLY A 231 14.28 9.09 -6.23
N PRO A 232 13.31 8.19 -6.00
CA PRO A 232 13.36 6.84 -6.55
C PRO A 232 13.43 6.83 -8.08
N PRO A 233 14.18 5.90 -8.68
CA PRO A 233 14.31 5.79 -10.13
C PRO A 233 13.06 5.18 -10.79
N LEU A 234 12.91 5.43 -12.09
CA LEU A 234 12.02 4.72 -12.99
C LEU A 234 12.86 3.86 -13.92
N TYR A 235 12.70 2.54 -13.82
CA TYR A 235 13.41 1.56 -14.62
C TYR A 235 12.61 1.18 -15.86
N ALA A 236 13.29 0.95 -16.97
CA ALA A 236 12.69 0.49 -18.22
C ALA A 236 13.43 -0.72 -18.79
N TRP A 237 12.67 -1.75 -19.18
CA TRP A 237 13.13 -2.92 -19.92
C TRP A 237 12.37 -3.02 -21.24
N TYR A 238 13.11 -3.03 -22.35
CA TYR A 238 12.57 -3.24 -23.69
C TYR A 238 12.69 -4.72 -24.06
N PHE A 239 11.65 -5.22 -24.73
CA PHE A 239 11.56 -6.58 -25.26
C PHE A 239 11.79 -6.61 -26.77
#